data_AF-A0A936GGG5-F1
#
_entry.id   AF-A0A936GGG5-F1
#
_cell.length_a   1.000
_cell.length_b   1.000
_cell.length_c   1.000
_cell.angle_alpha   90.00
_cell.angle_beta   90.00
_cell.angle_gamma   90.00
#
_symmetry.space_group_name_H-M   'P 1'
#
loop_
_entity.id
_entity.type
_entity.pdbx_description
1 polymer ?
#
loop_
_entity_poly.entity_id
_entity_poly.type
_entity_poly.pdbx_seq_one_letter_code
_entity_poly.pdbx_strand_id
1 'polypeptide(L)'
;MYGIASYGLIGTGIYLQNKAKENYESYKNSFTHSESGGFYQTAVNQRNLSYIAIGAGTCIWTLDIAFIIKKARNVKKNPIPEKSKYYHQLANKEFVLTTNTIAFDNRTEFDIALENAAKLIIDGNEQIKTDEALALKTFENAKNQLSKALSIKPNHNEAKSQQEYVASKIASIKDKQNKYDQTIAEADRLLTTGNIDAAELEYNKAKQIYPNNSYPETKLQQIKQRREAERIQAEYDGIIAKANKLLVQGNLDEAKINYQTALTLKPQESYPKTKIHEIEQIINDRDYKEAIVQADKAFDNKQFDLAKSYYEKAKNLKPNETYPKNRIASINKMLEVNIPNPQVSSNGNPFYEKNKNAVFKIELPLNNSYSTSQGTGFLISSNGIAISNFHVFENCNWRNGTVSINGETFSIAELLAYNGAEDYVIFRIQTSKSLPYLSIAKTLPKVNRKGFCNWISRGANTELFRWNHFRF
;
A
#
# COMPACT_ATOMS: atom_id res chain seq x y z
N MET A 1 44.82 38.83 3.85
CA MET A 1 43.43 39.13 3.45
C MET A 1 43.16 38.65 2.03
N TYR A 2 44.03 38.97 1.05
CA TYR A 2 43.89 38.54 -0.36
C TYR A 2 43.92 37.01 -0.57
N GLY A 3 44.77 36.26 0.15
CA GLY A 3 44.75 34.79 0.10
C GLY A 3 43.41 34.14 0.47
N ILE A 4 42.69 34.67 1.48
CA ILE A 4 41.38 34.12 1.89
C ILE A 4 40.33 34.35 0.80
N ALA A 5 40.33 35.53 0.17
CA ALA A 5 39.45 35.84 -0.95
C ALA A 5 39.73 34.94 -2.17
N SER A 6 40.99 34.61 -2.44
CA SER A 6 41.38 33.68 -3.50
C SER A 6 40.82 32.27 -3.28
N TYR A 7 40.97 31.72 -2.08
CA TYR A 7 40.43 30.37 -1.79
C TYR A 7 38.90 30.34 -1.87
N GLY A 8 38.23 31.41 -1.46
CA GLY A 8 36.77 31.55 -1.61
C GLY A 8 36.31 31.53 -3.07
N LEU A 9 37.03 32.22 -3.96
CA LEU A 9 36.72 32.25 -5.40
C LEU A 9 36.96 30.89 -6.08
N ILE A 10 38.06 30.22 -5.76
CA ILE A 10 38.37 28.87 -6.29
C ILE A 10 37.30 27.86 -5.82
N GLY A 11 36.95 27.89 -4.53
CA GLY A 11 35.90 27.03 -3.98
C GLY A 11 34.53 27.28 -4.63
N THR A 12 34.17 28.55 -4.83
CA THR A 12 32.94 28.95 -5.53
C THR A 12 32.92 28.43 -6.97
N GLY A 13 34.05 28.50 -7.66
CA GLY A 13 34.19 27.95 -9.01
C GLY A 13 33.98 26.44 -9.06
N ILE A 14 34.59 25.67 -8.16
CA ILE A 14 34.40 24.21 -8.09
C ILE A 14 32.93 23.86 -7.81
N TYR A 15 32.28 24.60 -6.90
CA TYR A 15 30.86 24.43 -6.61
C TYR A 15 29.98 24.66 -7.86
N LEU A 16 30.21 25.75 -8.58
CA LEU A 16 29.48 26.07 -9.82
C LEU A 16 29.71 25.02 -10.92
N GLN A 17 30.90 24.43 -10.99
CA GLN A 17 31.20 23.35 -11.94
C GLN A 17 30.37 22.10 -11.66
N ASN A 18 30.21 21.73 -10.39
CA ASN A 18 29.38 20.59 -10.00
C ASN A 18 27.90 20.85 -10.30
N LYS A 19 27.40 22.06 -10.01
CA LYS A 19 26.03 22.46 -10.36
C LYS A 19 25.77 22.47 -11.86
N ALA A 20 26.74 22.91 -12.66
CA ALA A 20 26.66 22.84 -14.11
C ALA A 20 26.53 21.39 -14.61
N LYS A 21 27.27 20.45 -14.00
CA LYS A 21 27.20 19.03 -14.34
C LYS A 21 25.83 18.43 -13.99
N GLU A 22 25.30 18.74 -12.80
CA GLU A 22 23.95 18.32 -12.39
C GLU A 22 22.88 18.79 -13.39
N ASN A 23 22.89 20.09 -13.75
CA ASN A 23 21.94 20.65 -14.72
C ASN A 23 22.10 20.04 -16.12
N TYR A 24 23.31 19.68 -16.52
CA TYR A 24 23.56 19.01 -17.80
C TYR A 24 23.03 17.57 -17.83
N GLU A 25 23.13 16.84 -16.72
CA GLU A 25 22.53 15.52 -16.60
C GLU A 25 20.99 15.60 -16.53
N SER A 26 20.42 16.62 -15.88
CA SER A 26 18.98 16.91 -15.94
C SER A 26 18.50 17.23 -17.36
N TYR A 27 19.31 17.96 -18.14
CA TYR A 27 19.04 18.20 -19.56
C TYR A 27 18.92 16.88 -20.35
N LYS A 28 19.90 15.97 -20.22
CA LYS A 28 19.91 14.67 -20.93
C LYS A 28 18.68 13.81 -20.66
N ASN A 29 18.08 13.98 -19.49
CA ASN A 29 16.96 13.16 -19.01
C ASN A 29 15.58 13.84 -19.20
N SER A 30 15.51 14.99 -19.87
CA SER A 30 14.26 15.74 -20.09
C SER A 30 13.59 15.39 -21.43
N PHE A 31 12.26 15.24 -21.43
CA PHE A 31 11.49 14.71 -22.57
C PHE A 31 10.78 15.78 -23.41
N THR A 32 10.82 17.06 -23.01
CA THR A 32 10.21 18.17 -23.76
C THR A 32 11.25 19.21 -24.15
N HIS A 33 11.16 19.74 -25.38
CA HIS A 33 12.18 20.65 -25.94
C HIS A 33 12.32 21.95 -25.12
N SER A 34 11.21 22.49 -24.61
CA SER A 34 11.19 23.73 -23.82
C SER A 34 11.85 23.59 -22.45
N GLU A 35 11.69 22.46 -21.76
CA GLU A 35 12.36 22.21 -20.47
C GLU A 35 13.85 21.90 -20.68
N SER A 36 14.18 21.18 -21.75
CA SER A 36 15.56 20.82 -22.09
C SER A 36 16.44 22.04 -22.38
N GLY A 37 15.92 23.05 -23.09
CA GLY A 37 16.67 24.27 -23.40
C GLY A 37 17.07 25.08 -22.17
N GLY A 38 16.19 25.15 -21.15
CA GLY A 38 16.45 25.87 -19.91
C GLY A 38 17.58 25.24 -19.08
N PHE A 39 17.59 23.91 -18.95
CA PHE A 39 18.64 23.19 -18.23
C PHE A 39 20.00 23.28 -18.92
N TYR A 40 20.03 23.15 -20.25
CA TYR A 40 21.27 23.28 -21.02
C TYR A 40 21.88 24.67 -20.92
N GLN A 41 21.08 25.73 -21.11
CA GLN A 41 21.59 27.11 -21.03
C GLN A 41 22.09 27.44 -19.62
N THR A 42 21.40 26.95 -18.59
CA THR A 42 21.80 27.13 -17.19
C THR A 42 23.13 26.41 -16.91
N ALA A 43 23.31 25.20 -17.41
CA ALA A 43 24.56 24.45 -17.27
C ALA A 43 25.75 25.16 -17.94
N VAL A 44 25.56 25.69 -19.16
CA VAL A 44 26.61 26.43 -19.88
C VAL A 44 26.99 27.71 -19.14
N ASN A 45 26.01 28.49 -18.67
CA ASN A 45 26.26 29.73 -17.93
C ASN A 45 27.01 29.47 -16.61
N GLN A 46 26.62 28.44 -15.85
CA GLN A 46 27.28 28.07 -14.60
C GLN A 46 28.72 27.58 -14.81
N ARG A 47 28.97 26.84 -15.90
CA ARG A 47 30.33 26.43 -16.28
C ARG A 47 31.22 27.62 -16.62
N ASN A 48 30.70 28.60 -17.37
CA ASN A 48 31.47 29.79 -17.72
C ASN A 48 31.78 30.64 -16.49
N LEU A 49 30.82 30.81 -15.57
CA LEU A 49 31.04 31.48 -14.29
C LEU A 49 32.06 30.75 -13.41
N SER A 50 32.05 29.41 -13.43
CA SER A 50 33.07 28.61 -12.75
C SER A 50 34.48 28.95 -13.23
N TYR A 51 34.72 28.95 -14.55
CA TYR A 51 36.03 29.26 -15.10
C TYR A 51 36.49 30.68 -14.78
N ILE A 52 35.57 31.66 -14.81
CA ILE A 52 35.87 33.05 -14.43
C ILE A 52 36.28 33.12 -12.95
N ALA A 53 35.54 32.46 -12.05
CA ALA A 53 35.82 32.47 -10.63
C ALA A 53 37.17 31.80 -10.29
N ILE A 54 37.46 30.64 -10.88
CA ILE A 54 38.74 29.94 -10.71
C ILE A 54 39.89 30.79 -11.25
N GLY A 55 39.74 31.33 -12.47
CA GLY A 55 40.75 32.18 -13.11
C GLY A 55 41.08 33.43 -12.27
N ALA A 56 40.05 34.14 -11.80
CA ALA A 56 40.22 35.31 -10.93
C ALA A 56 40.92 34.96 -9.61
N GLY A 57 40.53 33.84 -8.98
CA GLY A 57 41.19 33.34 -7.77
C GLY A 57 42.67 33.06 -8.00
N THR A 58 43.03 32.33 -9.05
CA THR A 58 44.43 32.03 -9.38
C THR A 58 45.27 33.29 -9.64
N CYS A 59 44.71 34.31 -10.29
CA CYS A 59 45.40 35.59 -10.49
C CYS A 59 45.65 36.32 -9.16
N ILE A 60 44.71 36.31 -8.23
CA ILE A 60 44.88 36.94 -6.91
C ILE A 60 45.95 36.19 -6.09
N TRP A 61 45.93 34.87 -6.12
CA TRP A 61 46.90 34.04 -5.39
C TRP A 61 48.34 34.27 -5.86
N THR A 62 48.54 34.36 -7.18
CA THR A 62 49.86 34.60 -7.77
C THR A 62 50.41 35.99 -7.43
N LEU A 63 49.54 37.01 -7.40
CA LEU A 63 49.91 38.37 -6.96
C LEU A 63 50.29 38.44 -5.47
N ASP A 64 49.57 37.71 -4.60
CA ASP A 64 49.85 37.68 -3.15
C ASP A 64 51.23 37.04 -2.88
N ILE A 65 51.54 35.94 -3.57
CA ILE A 65 52.87 35.30 -3.52
C ILE A 65 53.96 36.26 -4.02
N ALA A 66 53.73 36.94 -5.14
CA ALA A 66 54.69 37.92 -5.68
C ALA A 66 54.95 39.08 -4.70
N PHE A 67 53.92 39.56 -4.00
CA PHE A 67 54.04 40.60 -2.98
C PHE A 67 54.84 40.14 -1.76
N ILE A 68 54.58 38.92 -1.26
CA ILE A 68 55.33 38.33 -0.15
C ILE A 68 56.82 38.20 -0.52
N ILE A 69 57.12 37.71 -1.72
CA ILE A 69 58.50 37.59 -2.22
C ILE A 69 59.16 38.97 -2.32
N LYS A 70 58.46 39.99 -2.81
CA LYS A 70 58.96 41.38 -2.88
C LYS A 70 59.23 41.97 -1.49
N LYS A 71 58.34 41.76 -0.52
CA LYS A 71 58.51 42.22 0.87
C LYS A 71 59.68 41.51 1.54
N ALA A 72 59.84 40.21 1.33
CA ALA A 72 60.98 39.43 1.84
C ALA A 72 62.33 39.92 1.28
N ARG A 73 62.37 40.36 0.00
CA ARG A 73 63.58 40.94 -0.61
C ARG A 73 63.94 42.32 -0.05
N ASN A 74 62.95 43.15 0.31
CA ASN A 74 63.18 44.49 0.86
C ASN A 74 63.69 44.50 2.33
N VAL A 75 63.56 43.39 3.07
CA VAL A 75 64.01 43.27 4.47
C VAL A 75 65.54 43.06 4.58
N LYS A 76 66.27 42.90 3.47
CA LYS A 76 67.73 42.62 3.44
C LYS A 76 68.65 43.84 3.20
N LYS A 77 68.27 45.06 3.61
CA LYS A 77 69.25 46.19 3.63
C LYS A 77 69.21 46.98 4.95
N ASN A 78 70.17 46.62 5.80
CA ASN A 78 70.74 47.31 6.97
C ASN A 78 69.81 47.72 8.14
N PRO A 79 69.83 46.97 9.26
CA PRO A 79 69.44 47.51 10.56
C PRO A 79 70.67 47.82 11.41
N ILE A 80 70.80 49.09 11.82
CA ILE A 80 71.53 49.45 13.04
C ILE A 80 70.54 49.17 14.20
N PRO A 81 70.83 48.28 15.15
CA PRO A 81 69.83 47.86 16.13
C PRO A 81 69.77 48.85 17.30
N GLU A 82 68.62 49.51 17.49
CA GLU A 82 68.27 50.05 18.79
C GLU A 82 67.85 48.88 19.70
N LYS A 83 68.57 48.69 20.81
CA LYS A 83 68.30 47.59 21.76
C LYS A 83 66.89 47.75 22.33
N SER A 84 66.00 46.84 21.96
CA SER A 84 64.65 46.75 22.51
C SER A 84 64.70 46.47 24.02
N LYS A 85 64.10 47.38 24.80
CA LYS A 85 63.93 47.32 26.27
C LYS A 85 63.29 45.99 26.72
N TYR A 86 62.43 45.40 25.88
CA TYR A 86 61.75 44.14 26.15
C TYR A 86 62.70 42.95 26.19
N TYR A 87 63.61 42.84 25.19
CA TYR A 87 64.57 41.73 25.15
C TYR A 87 65.71 41.90 26.17
N HIS A 88 66.02 43.13 26.58
CA HIS A 88 67.01 43.36 27.63
C HIS A 88 66.51 42.89 29.01
N GLN A 89 65.23 43.08 29.33
CA GLN A 89 64.62 42.56 30.57
C GLN A 89 64.47 41.03 30.57
N LEU A 90 64.18 40.42 29.41
CA LEU A 90 64.12 38.96 29.28
C LEU A 90 65.49 38.29 29.43
N ALA A 91 66.56 38.90 28.92
CA ALA A 91 67.92 38.35 28.99
C ALA A 91 68.53 38.41 30.40
N ASN A 92 68.07 39.33 31.25
CA ASN A 92 68.56 39.50 32.63
C ASN A 92 67.69 38.77 33.67
N LYS A 93 66.71 37.95 33.25
CA LYS A 93 66.06 36.99 34.15
C LYS A 93 67.07 35.88 34.42
N GLU A 94 67.55 35.77 35.67
CA GLU A 94 68.39 34.64 36.07
C GLU A 94 67.68 33.33 35.74
N PHE A 95 68.32 32.55 34.87
CA PHE A 95 67.82 31.29 34.39
C PHE A 95 67.96 30.27 35.53
N VAL A 96 66.86 29.99 36.24
CA VAL A 96 66.77 28.75 37.01
C VAL A 96 66.50 27.64 35.99
N LEU A 97 67.51 26.82 35.74
CA LEU A 97 67.38 25.60 34.94
C LEU A 97 66.39 24.65 35.63
N THR A 98 65.12 24.71 35.25
CA THR A 98 64.22 23.57 35.38
C THR A 98 64.34 22.76 34.10
N THR A 99 65.02 21.63 34.21
CA THR A 99 65.25 20.70 33.11
C THR A 99 63.93 20.12 32.60
N ASN A 100 63.38 20.69 31.55
CA ASN A 100 62.49 19.96 30.65
C ASN A 100 63.22 19.80 29.32
N THR A 101 63.82 18.63 29.14
CA THR A 101 64.48 18.17 27.91
C THR A 101 63.56 18.30 26.70
N ILE A 102 64.02 19.01 25.67
CA ILE A 102 63.47 18.90 24.31
C ILE A 102 63.86 17.51 23.79
N ALA A 103 62.91 16.58 23.71
CA ALA A 103 63.16 15.27 23.15
C ALA A 103 63.33 15.39 21.62
N PHE A 104 64.54 15.14 21.11
CA PHE A 104 64.74 14.87 19.68
C PHE A 104 64.12 13.51 19.37
N ASP A 105 63.26 13.42 18.34
CA ASP A 105 62.76 12.14 17.84
C ASP A 105 63.95 11.34 17.28
N ASN A 106 64.41 10.37 18.04
CA ASN A 106 65.57 9.54 17.78
C ASN A 106 65.20 8.22 17.09
N ARG A 107 63.94 8.06 16.66
CA ARG A 107 63.47 6.85 15.97
C ARG A 107 64.13 6.74 14.59
N THR A 108 64.64 5.56 14.29
CA THR A 108 65.23 5.27 12.97
C THR A 108 64.14 5.07 11.92
N GLU A 109 64.47 5.19 10.64
CA GLU A 109 63.53 4.88 9.54
C GLU A 109 62.94 3.47 9.64
N PHE A 110 63.73 2.53 10.18
CA PHE A 110 63.28 1.19 10.51
C PHE A 110 62.18 1.19 11.59
N ASP A 111 62.38 1.91 12.70
CA ASP A 111 61.44 1.96 13.82
C ASP A 111 60.12 2.61 13.38
N ILE A 112 60.19 3.66 12.56
CA ILE A 112 59.02 4.34 11.98
C ILE A 112 58.25 3.39 11.05
N ALA A 113 58.94 2.64 10.20
CA ALA A 113 58.29 1.68 9.30
C ALA A 113 57.61 0.54 10.07
N LEU A 114 58.26 0.02 11.12
CA LEU A 114 57.71 -1.05 11.95
C LEU A 114 56.50 -0.57 12.78
N GLU A 115 56.56 0.63 13.35
CA GLU A 115 55.44 1.24 14.08
C GLU A 115 54.22 1.48 13.17
N ASN A 116 54.45 2.01 11.97
CA ASN A 116 53.39 2.20 10.97
C ASN A 116 52.77 0.87 10.53
N ALA A 117 53.58 -0.17 10.33
CA ALA A 117 53.08 -1.50 10.04
C ALA A 117 52.21 -2.05 11.17
N ALA A 118 52.66 -1.95 12.42
CA ALA A 118 51.92 -2.42 13.59
C ALA A 118 50.56 -1.71 13.72
N LYS A 119 50.53 -0.38 13.51
CA LYS A 119 49.28 0.38 13.49
C LYS A 119 48.32 -0.09 12.40
N LEU A 120 48.82 -0.27 11.18
CA LEU A 120 48.00 -0.75 10.05
C LEU A 120 47.50 -2.18 10.30
N ILE A 121 48.26 -3.03 10.97
CA ILE A 121 47.80 -4.38 11.36
C ILE A 121 46.62 -4.30 12.33
N ILE A 122 46.70 -3.43 13.33
CA ILE A 122 45.61 -3.19 14.28
C ILE A 122 44.37 -2.68 13.55
N ASP A 123 44.54 -1.65 12.72
CA ASP A 123 43.45 -1.05 11.94
C ASP A 123 42.80 -2.09 11.00
N GLY A 124 43.60 -2.91 10.31
CA GLY A 124 43.12 -3.96 9.42
C GLY A 124 42.35 -5.05 10.16
N ASN A 125 42.77 -5.42 11.37
CA ASN A 125 42.08 -6.40 12.21
C ASN A 125 40.74 -5.89 12.77
N GLU A 126 40.59 -4.58 12.96
CA GLU A 126 39.29 -4.00 13.30
C GLU A 126 38.39 -3.90 12.06
N GLN A 127 38.95 -3.45 10.93
CA GLN A 127 38.22 -3.30 9.67
C GLN A 127 37.69 -4.62 9.12
N ILE A 128 38.42 -5.74 9.25
CA ILE A 128 37.99 -7.03 8.68
C ILE A 128 36.65 -7.53 9.26
N LYS A 129 36.23 -7.01 10.42
CA LYS A 129 34.95 -7.33 11.06
C LYS A 129 33.76 -6.69 10.34
N THR A 130 33.98 -5.63 9.59
CA THR A 130 32.92 -4.79 8.99
C THR A 130 33.10 -4.60 7.48
N ASP A 131 34.33 -4.42 7.01
CA ASP A 131 34.68 -4.17 5.61
C ASP A 131 35.98 -4.89 5.25
N GLU A 132 35.84 -6.09 4.70
CA GLU A 132 36.97 -6.92 4.27
C GLU A 132 37.77 -6.30 3.11
N ALA A 133 37.14 -5.48 2.26
CA ALA A 133 37.82 -4.82 1.14
C ALA A 133 38.73 -3.68 1.64
N LEU A 134 38.24 -2.90 2.60
CA LEU A 134 39.04 -1.90 3.29
C LEU A 134 40.18 -2.56 4.09
N ALA A 135 39.87 -3.63 4.82
CA ALA A 135 40.87 -4.39 5.57
C ALA A 135 41.97 -4.94 4.66
N LEU A 136 41.60 -5.49 3.48
CA LEU A 136 42.57 -5.97 2.50
C LEU A 136 43.53 -4.87 2.05
N LYS A 137 43.01 -3.68 1.72
CA LYS A 137 43.83 -2.52 1.35
C LYS A 137 44.77 -2.11 2.49
N THR A 138 44.28 -2.13 3.73
CA THR A 138 45.06 -1.80 4.92
C THR A 138 46.17 -2.83 5.19
N PHE A 139 45.88 -4.13 5.03
CA PHE A 139 46.88 -5.18 5.16
C PHE A 139 47.94 -5.13 4.04
N GLU A 140 47.57 -4.82 2.80
CA GLU A 140 48.56 -4.61 1.72
C GLU A 140 49.46 -3.40 2.02
N ASN A 141 48.92 -2.33 2.60
CA ASN A 141 49.73 -1.22 3.09
C ASN A 141 50.67 -1.63 4.24
N ALA A 142 50.19 -2.44 5.19
CA ALA A 142 51.01 -2.97 6.28
C ALA A 142 52.18 -3.81 5.73
N LYS A 143 51.90 -4.70 4.77
CA LYS A 143 52.90 -5.52 4.06
C LYS A 143 53.97 -4.65 3.38
N ASN A 144 53.58 -3.52 2.78
CA ASN A 144 54.52 -2.58 2.18
C ASN A 144 55.44 -1.92 3.22
N GLN A 145 54.90 -1.52 4.38
CA GLN A 145 55.72 -0.95 5.47
C GLN A 145 56.68 -1.99 6.06
N LEU A 146 56.24 -3.23 6.24
CA LEU A 146 57.10 -4.34 6.69
C LEU A 146 58.21 -4.64 5.67
N SER A 147 57.90 -4.58 4.38
CA SER A 147 58.90 -4.76 3.32
C SER A 147 59.96 -3.66 3.35
N LYS A 148 59.57 -2.41 3.64
CA LYS A 148 60.52 -1.31 3.88
C LYS A 148 61.38 -1.56 5.11
N ALA A 149 60.78 -1.93 6.24
CA ALA A 149 61.53 -2.25 7.47
C ALA A 149 62.54 -3.39 7.24
N LEU A 150 62.14 -4.46 6.57
CA LEU A 150 63.00 -5.60 6.26
C LEU A 150 64.07 -5.28 5.20
N SER A 151 63.86 -4.28 4.34
CA SER A 151 64.93 -3.81 3.44
C SER A 151 66.09 -3.14 4.19
N ILE A 152 65.82 -2.53 5.36
CA ILE A 152 66.81 -1.89 6.21
C ILE A 152 67.45 -2.91 7.17
N LYS A 153 66.62 -3.78 7.79
CA LYS A 153 67.08 -4.85 8.70
C LYS A 153 66.53 -6.22 8.24
N PRO A 154 67.17 -6.90 7.28
CA PRO A 154 66.67 -8.14 6.69
C PRO A 154 66.52 -9.33 7.65
N ASN A 155 67.21 -9.30 8.79
CA ASN A 155 67.20 -10.38 9.78
C ASN A 155 66.37 -10.06 11.02
N HIS A 156 65.49 -9.06 10.97
CA HIS A 156 64.61 -8.71 12.09
C HIS A 156 63.45 -9.72 12.24
N ASN A 157 63.49 -10.53 13.28
CA ASN A 157 62.54 -11.64 13.50
C ASN A 157 61.08 -11.17 13.60
N GLU A 158 60.81 -10.15 14.42
CA GLU A 158 59.44 -9.66 14.61
C GLU A 158 58.83 -9.13 13.30
N ALA A 159 59.63 -8.44 12.48
CA ALA A 159 59.15 -7.89 11.21
C ALA A 159 58.83 -9.02 10.20
N LYS A 160 59.60 -10.12 10.22
CA LYS A 160 59.29 -11.33 9.43
C LYS A 160 57.99 -11.99 9.92
N SER A 161 57.84 -12.20 11.23
CA SER A 161 56.62 -12.79 11.80
C SER A 161 55.37 -11.97 11.50
N GLN A 162 55.46 -10.63 11.60
CA GLN A 162 54.35 -9.74 11.22
C GLN A 162 54.07 -9.81 9.71
N GLN A 163 55.09 -9.96 8.86
CA GLN A 163 54.91 -10.07 7.41
C GLN A 163 54.18 -11.37 7.03
N GLU A 164 54.55 -12.49 7.65
CA GLU A 164 53.87 -13.78 7.49
C GLU A 164 52.42 -13.71 7.96
N TYR A 165 52.18 -13.09 9.12
CA TYR A 165 50.83 -12.85 9.64
C TYR A 165 49.97 -12.06 8.65
N VAL A 166 50.46 -10.91 8.17
CA VAL A 166 49.75 -10.06 7.22
C VAL A 166 49.48 -10.80 5.91
N ALA A 167 50.46 -11.56 5.41
CA ALA A 167 50.29 -12.38 4.21
C ALA A 167 49.18 -13.43 4.39
N SER A 168 49.10 -14.08 5.56
CA SER A 168 48.05 -15.05 5.87
C SER A 168 46.65 -14.41 5.89
N LYS A 169 46.52 -13.19 6.41
CA LYS A 169 45.26 -12.44 6.43
C LYS A 169 44.81 -12.04 5.03
N ILE A 170 45.74 -11.53 4.22
CA ILE A 170 45.49 -11.20 2.81
C ILE A 170 45.02 -12.43 2.04
N ALA A 171 45.71 -13.56 2.21
CA ALA A 171 45.34 -14.82 1.57
C ALA A 171 43.94 -15.27 1.99
N SER A 172 43.64 -15.27 3.29
CA SER A 172 42.32 -15.66 3.81
C SER A 172 41.18 -14.79 3.28
N ILE A 173 41.36 -13.48 3.15
CA ILE A 173 40.34 -12.58 2.57
C ILE A 173 40.16 -12.89 1.08
N LYS A 174 41.26 -13.01 0.34
CA LYS A 174 41.22 -13.31 -1.11
C LYS A 174 40.58 -14.68 -1.39
N ASP A 175 40.91 -15.71 -0.63
CA ASP A 175 40.34 -17.05 -0.79
C ASP A 175 38.84 -17.07 -0.51
N LYS A 176 38.40 -16.35 0.53
CA LYS A 176 36.98 -16.19 0.83
C LYS A 176 36.23 -15.48 -0.31
N GLN A 177 36.81 -14.39 -0.82
CA GLN A 177 36.25 -13.66 -1.96
C GLN A 177 36.19 -14.54 -3.22
N ASN A 178 37.28 -15.22 -3.57
CA ASN A 178 37.34 -16.12 -4.72
C ASN A 178 36.29 -17.24 -4.62
N LYS A 179 36.12 -17.82 -3.44
CA LYS A 179 35.10 -18.85 -3.20
C LYS A 179 33.69 -18.30 -3.42
N TYR A 180 33.41 -17.10 -2.93
CA TYR A 180 32.14 -16.43 -3.18
C TYR A 180 31.91 -16.18 -4.68
N ASP A 181 32.91 -15.62 -5.38
CA ASP A 181 32.80 -15.29 -6.80
C ASP A 181 32.55 -16.54 -7.66
N GLN A 182 33.24 -17.66 -7.34
CA GLN A 182 33.01 -18.95 -7.97
C GLN A 182 31.59 -19.47 -7.71
N THR A 183 31.11 -19.41 -6.47
CA THR A 183 29.75 -19.82 -6.11
C THR A 183 28.70 -18.98 -6.84
N ILE A 184 28.90 -17.67 -6.95
CA ILE A 184 27.99 -16.78 -7.69
C ILE A 184 27.99 -17.08 -9.18
N ALA A 185 29.16 -17.23 -9.79
CA ALA A 185 29.26 -17.56 -11.21
C ALA A 185 28.54 -18.87 -11.55
N GLU A 186 28.65 -19.87 -10.69
CA GLU A 186 27.93 -21.14 -10.84
C GLU A 186 26.42 -20.97 -10.63
N ALA A 187 25.99 -20.22 -9.61
CA ALA A 187 24.58 -19.95 -9.35
C ALA A 187 23.90 -19.22 -10.53
N ASP A 188 24.56 -18.21 -11.09
CA ASP A 188 24.07 -17.46 -12.24
C ASP A 188 24.00 -18.34 -13.51
N ARG A 189 25.00 -19.21 -13.71
CA ARG A 189 25.00 -20.19 -14.80
C ARG A 189 23.82 -21.15 -14.67
N LEU A 190 23.63 -21.76 -13.51
CA LEU A 190 22.53 -22.69 -13.23
C LEU A 190 21.17 -22.04 -13.46
N LEU A 191 20.98 -20.81 -12.97
CA LEU A 191 19.74 -20.06 -13.15
C LEU A 191 19.45 -19.80 -14.64
N THR A 192 20.48 -19.42 -15.41
CA THR A 192 20.37 -19.17 -16.86
C THR A 192 20.05 -20.45 -17.64
N THR A 193 20.60 -21.59 -17.22
CA THR A 193 20.29 -22.90 -17.83
C THR A 193 18.93 -23.48 -17.39
N GLY A 194 18.19 -22.78 -16.53
CA GLY A 194 16.88 -23.24 -16.04
C GLY A 194 16.93 -24.26 -14.91
N ASN A 195 18.12 -24.57 -14.36
CA ASN A 195 18.25 -25.42 -13.19
C ASN A 195 18.05 -24.60 -11.91
N ILE A 196 16.80 -24.24 -11.65
CA ILE A 196 16.42 -23.27 -10.59
C ILE A 196 16.73 -23.82 -9.20
N ASP A 197 16.47 -25.11 -8.93
CA ASP A 197 16.73 -25.73 -7.63
C ASP A 197 18.23 -25.72 -7.28
N ALA A 198 19.08 -26.08 -8.26
CA ALA A 198 20.52 -26.05 -8.06
C ALA A 198 21.05 -24.61 -7.91
N ALA A 199 20.51 -23.65 -8.67
CA ALA A 199 20.86 -22.25 -8.55
C ALA A 199 20.53 -21.70 -7.14
N GLU A 200 19.34 -22.03 -6.62
CA GLU A 200 18.92 -21.64 -5.26
C GLU A 200 19.85 -22.20 -4.19
N LEU A 201 20.31 -23.44 -4.33
CA LEU A 201 21.31 -24.02 -3.43
C LEU A 201 22.62 -23.24 -3.43
N GLU A 202 23.14 -22.90 -4.61
CA GLU A 202 24.39 -22.14 -4.73
C GLU A 202 24.25 -20.70 -4.21
N TYR A 203 23.13 -20.01 -4.47
CA TYR A 203 22.89 -18.69 -3.88
C TYR A 203 22.81 -18.72 -2.34
N ASN A 204 22.21 -19.77 -1.78
CA ASN A 204 22.21 -19.95 -0.32
C ASN A 204 23.62 -20.19 0.23
N LYS A 205 24.48 -20.94 -0.47
CA LYS A 205 25.91 -21.06 -0.12
C LYS A 205 26.62 -19.71 -0.19
N ALA A 206 26.39 -18.92 -1.25
CA ALA A 206 26.97 -17.59 -1.38
C ALA A 206 26.54 -16.65 -0.23
N LYS A 207 25.26 -16.73 0.17
CA LYS A 207 24.73 -16.00 1.33
C LYS A 207 25.38 -16.44 2.65
N GLN A 208 25.75 -17.71 2.81
CA GLN A 208 26.50 -18.14 3.99
C GLN A 208 27.93 -17.57 4.02
N ILE A 209 28.57 -17.39 2.87
CA ILE A 209 29.92 -16.80 2.78
C ILE A 209 29.88 -15.30 3.10
N TYR A 210 28.92 -14.57 2.53
CA TYR A 210 28.69 -13.15 2.79
C TYR A 210 27.21 -12.87 3.10
N PRO A 211 26.78 -12.98 4.37
CA PRO A 211 25.39 -12.81 4.79
C PRO A 211 24.78 -11.44 4.51
N ASN A 212 25.62 -10.40 4.49
CA ASN A 212 25.20 -9.01 4.30
C ASN A 212 25.24 -8.57 2.82
N ASN A 213 25.64 -9.45 1.89
CA ASN A 213 25.64 -9.14 0.48
C ASN A 213 24.21 -9.22 -0.08
N SER A 214 23.75 -8.16 -0.74
CA SER A 214 22.39 -8.06 -1.27
C SER A 214 22.15 -8.86 -2.55
N TYR A 215 23.21 -9.23 -3.28
CA TYR A 215 23.09 -9.88 -4.58
C TYR A 215 22.46 -11.29 -4.50
N PRO A 216 22.96 -12.24 -3.68
CA PRO A 216 22.33 -13.55 -3.53
C PRO A 216 20.89 -13.44 -3.03
N GLU A 217 20.62 -12.52 -2.11
CA GLU A 217 19.27 -12.29 -1.57
C GLU A 217 18.29 -11.85 -2.66
N THR A 218 18.71 -10.89 -3.49
CA THR A 218 17.90 -10.39 -4.61
C THR A 218 17.57 -11.52 -5.58
N LYS A 219 18.55 -12.37 -5.90
CA LYS A 219 18.36 -13.52 -6.81
C LYS A 219 17.44 -14.58 -6.22
N LEU A 220 17.59 -14.91 -4.94
CA LEU A 220 16.69 -15.83 -4.23
C LEU A 220 15.25 -15.31 -4.22
N GLN A 221 15.06 -14.01 -4.05
CA GLN A 221 13.72 -13.41 -4.09
C GLN A 221 13.10 -13.48 -5.49
N GLN A 222 13.89 -13.24 -6.55
CA GLN A 222 13.43 -13.40 -7.93
C GLN A 222 13.02 -14.85 -8.22
N ILE A 223 13.81 -15.83 -7.74
CA ILE A 223 13.47 -17.26 -7.86
C ILE A 223 12.13 -17.56 -7.17
N LYS A 224 11.93 -17.07 -5.94
CA LYS A 224 10.66 -17.26 -5.21
C LYS A 224 9.47 -16.67 -5.95
N GLN A 225 9.58 -15.45 -6.45
CA GLN A 225 8.52 -14.79 -7.21
C GLN A 225 8.18 -15.56 -8.49
N ARG A 226 9.20 -16.05 -9.21
CA ARG A 226 9.02 -16.84 -10.42
C ARG A 226 8.30 -18.16 -10.12
N ARG A 227 8.72 -18.90 -9.10
CA ARG A 227 8.07 -20.16 -8.69
C ARG A 227 6.62 -19.94 -8.29
N GLU A 228 6.33 -18.87 -7.57
CA GLU A 228 4.96 -18.56 -7.17
C GLU A 228 4.08 -18.21 -8.38
N ALA A 229 4.61 -17.43 -9.33
CA ALA A 229 3.91 -17.15 -10.57
C ALA A 229 3.64 -18.43 -11.39
N GLU A 230 4.62 -19.34 -11.48
CA GLU A 230 4.48 -20.64 -12.14
C GLU A 230 3.45 -21.53 -11.42
N ARG A 231 3.44 -21.54 -10.08
CA ARG A 231 2.47 -22.27 -9.26
C ARG A 231 1.05 -21.76 -9.50
N ILE A 232 0.85 -20.44 -9.42
CA ILE A 232 -0.44 -19.80 -9.69
C ILE A 232 -0.91 -20.10 -11.11
N GLN A 233 0.00 -20.07 -12.08
CA GLN A 233 -0.33 -20.38 -13.48
C GLN A 233 -0.78 -21.83 -13.65
N ALA A 234 -0.05 -22.79 -13.07
CA ALA A 234 -0.43 -24.21 -13.14
C ALA A 234 -1.77 -24.49 -12.43
N GLU A 235 -2.02 -23.86 -11.28
CA GLU A 235 -3.29 -23.96 -10.56
C GLU A 235 -4.45 -23.37 -11.38
N TYR A 236 -4.23 -22.19 -11.98
CA TYR A 236 -5.17 -21.56 -12.90
C TYR A 236 -5.49 -22.48 -14.09
N ASP A 237 -4.49 -23.03 -14.77
CA ASP A 237 -4.68 -23.90 -15.94
C ASP A 237 -5.45 -25.18 -15.57
N GLY A 238 -5.17 -25.75 -14.40
CA GLY A 238 -5.92 -26.90 -13.87
C GLY A 238 -7.40 -26.59 -13.61
N ILE A 239 -7.69 -25.42 -13.01
CA ILE A 239 -9.06 -24.97 -12.76
C ILE A 239 -9.79 -24.70 -14.08
N ILE A 240 -9.13 -24.08 -15.06
CA ILE A 240 -9.72 -23.84 -16.39
C ILE A 240 -10.02 -25.16 -17.10
N ALA A 241 -9.10 -26.12 -17.09
CA ALA A 241 -9.34 -27.43 -17.68
C ALA A 241 -10.55 -28.13 -17.03
N LYS A 242 -10.67 -28.04 -15.69
CA LYS A 242 -11.81 -28.58 -14.95
C LYS A 242 -13.11 -27.85 -15.28
N ALA A 243 -13.10 -26.53 -15.35
CA ALA A 243 -14.27 -25.71 -15.70
C ALA A 243 -14.76 -26.00 -17.12
N ASN A 244 -13.84 -26.09 -18.08
CA ASN A 244 -14.14 -26.46 -19.47
C ASN A 244 -14.79 -27.85 -19.55
N LYS A 245 -14.26 -28.82 -18.80
CA LYS A 245 -14.83 -30.18 -18.74
C LYS A 245 -16.26 -30.19 -18.18
N LEU A 246 -16.50 -29.47 -17.08
CA LEU A 246 -17.83 -29.36 -16.47
C LEU A 246 -18.83 -28.68 -17.42
N LEU A 247 -18.39 -27.65 -18.14
CA LEU A 247 -19.20 -26.95 -19.14
C LEU A 247 -19.65 -27.90 -20.26
N VAL A 248 -18.74 -28.71 -20.81
CA VAL A 248 -19.06 -29.72 -21.83
C VAL A 248 -20.01 -30.80 -21.29
N GLN A 249 -19.92 -31.12 -20.01
CA GLN A 249 -20.82 -32.08 -19.34
C GLN A 249 -22.21 -31.49 -19.05
N GLY A 250 -22.42 -30.18 -19.24
CA GLY A 250 -23.68 -29.49 -18.92
C GLY A 250 -23.83 -29.13 -17.43
N ASN A 251 -22.79 -29.32 -16.63
CA ASN A 251 -22.76 -28.93 -15.21
C ASN A 251 -22.46 -27.43 -15.10
N LEU A 252 -23.45 -26.60 -15.49
CA LEU A 252 -23.29 -25.16 -15.68
C LEU A 252 -22.94 -24.42 -14.39
N ASP A 253 -23.61 -24.75 -13.28
CA ASP A 253 -23.41 -24.09 -11.99
C ASP A 253 -22.01 -24.37 -11.44
N GLU A 254 -21.56 -25.63 -11.49
CA GLU A 254 -20.20 -26.00 -11.09
C GLU A 254 -19.14 -25.41 -12.02
N ALA A 255 -19.40 -25.38 -13.34
CA ALA A 255 -18.50 -24.74 -14.30
C ALA A 255 -18.33 -23.25 -13.98
N LYS A 256 -19.43 -22.53 -13.70
CA LYS A 256 -19.42 -21.11 -13.30
C LYS A 256 -18.58 -20.89 -12.06
N ILE A 257 -18.76 -21.71 -11.01
CA ILE A 257 -17.96 -21.63 -9.78
C ILE A 257 -16.47 -21.79 -10.08
N ASN A 258 -16.08 -22.79 -10.89
CA ASN A 258 -14.65 -22.99 -11.21
C ASN A 258 -14.07 -21.83 -12.02
N TYR A 259 -14.81 -21.23 -12.96
CA TYR A 259 -14.34 -20.01 -13.64
C TYR A 259 -14.21 -18.82 -12.69
N GLN A 260 -15.10 -18.68 -11.71
CA GLN A 260 -14.97 -17.65 -10.67
C GLN A 260 -13.73 -17.88 -9.80
N THR A 261 -13.44 -19.13 -9.42
CA THR A 261 -12.19 -19.50 -8.73
C THR A 261 -10.96 -19.17 -9.58
N ALA A 262 -11.00 -19.40 -10.89
CA ALA A 262 -9.89 -18.99 -11.76
C ALA A 262 -9.65 -17.47 -11.72
N LEU A 263 -10.72 -16.66 -11.59
CA LEU A 263 -10.62 -15.21 -11.45
C LEU A 263 -10.14 -14.75 -10.07
N THR A 264 -10.26 -15.56 -9.01
CA THR A 264 -9.63 -15.23 -7.72
C THR A 264 -8.10 -15.36 -7.81
N LEU A 265 -7.60 -16.25 -8.68
CA LEU A 265 -6.16 -16.40 -8.95
C LEU A 265 -5.65 -15.34 -9.92
N LYS A 266 -6.37 -15.10 -11.03
CA LYS A 266 -5.97 -14.14 -12.07
C LYS A 266 -7.15 -13.23 -12.48
N PRO A 267 -7.42 -12.14 -11.74
CA PRO A 267 -8.60 -11.29 -11.94
C PRO A 267 -8.67 -10.57 -13.30
N GLN A 268 -7.52 -10.42 -13.98
CA GLN A 268 -7.42 -9.71 -15.25
C GLN A 268 -7.73 -10.60 -16.46
N GLU A 269 -7.85 -11.92 -16.27
CA GLU A 269 -8.07 -12.84 -17.38
C GLU A 269 -9.45 -12.63 -18.02
N SER A 270 -9.46 -12.52 -19.35
CA SER A 270 -10.70 -12.32 -20.11
C SER A 270 -11.46 -13.63 -20.34
N TYR A 271 -10.75 -14.73 -20.56
CA TYR A 271 -11.35 -16.02 -20.90
C TYR A 271 -12.41 -16.50 -19.88
N PRO A 272 -12.14 -16.53 -18.55
CA PRO A 272 -13.13 -16.97 -17.58
C PRO A 272 -14.32 -16.02 -17.47
N LYS A 273 -14.10 -14.71 -17.64
CA LYS A 273 -15.17 -13.69 -17.63
C LYS A 273 -16.17 -13.94 -18.75
N THR A 274 -15.66 -14.16 -19.97
CA THR A 274 -16.50 -14.47 -21.14
C THR A 274 -17.29 -15.76 -20.91
N LYS A 275 -16.64 -16.81 -20.38
CA LYS A 275 -17.31 -18.09 -20.11
C LYS A 275 -18.39 -18.00 -19.04
N ILE A 276 -18.16 -17.24 -17.96
CA ILE A 276 -19.18 -16.96 -16.95
C ILE A 276 -20.40 -16.29 -17.59
N HIS A 277 -20.17 -15.29 -18.44
CA HIS A 277 -21.27 -14.59 -19.10
C HIS A 277 -22.07 -15.51 -20.03
N GLU A 278 -21.40 -16.33 -20.84
CA GLU A 278 -22.06 -17.34 -21.69
C GLU A 278 -22.91 -18.32 -20.84
N ILE A 279 -22.36 -18.82 -19.73
CA ILE A 279 -23.08 -19.72 -18.82
C ILE A 279 -24.31 -19.03 -18.21
N GLU A 280 -24.18 -17.77 -17.79
CA GLU A 280 -25.30 -17.00 -17.25
C GLU A 280 -26.44 -16.84 -18.26
N GLN A 281 -26.12 -16.63 -19.55
CA GLN A 281 -27.15 -16.61 -20.58
C GLN A 281 -27.86 -17.96 -20.70
N ILE A 282 -27.11 -19.07 -20.70
CA ILE A 282 -27.69 -20.42 -20.80
C ILE A 282 -28.59 -20.73 -19.60
N ILE A 283 -28.14 -20.41 -18.38
CA ILE A 283 -28.91 -20.60 -17.15
C ILE A 283 -30.18 -19.74 -17.18
N ASN A 284 -30.06 -18.45 -17.52
CA ASN A 284 -31.21 -17.55 -17.60
C ASN A 284 -32.22 -18.02 -18.65
N ASP A 285 -31.77 -18.54 -19.79
CA ASP A 285 -32.62 -19.10 -20.83
C ASP A 285 -33.39 -20.34 -20.37
N ARG A 286 -32.72 -21.26 -19.66
CA ARG A 286 -33.33 -22.47 -19.08
C ARG A 286 -34.37 -22.08 -18.04
N ASP A 287 -33.98 -21.26 -17.08
CA ASP A 287 -34.81 -20.88 -15.94
C ASP A 287 -35.99 -20.00 -16.37
N TYR A 288 -35.82 -19.20 -17.42
CA TYR A 288 -36.91 -18.46 -18.07
C TYR A 288 -37.96 -19.41 -18.65
N LYS A 289 -37.54 -20.39 -19.46
CA LYS A 289 -38.46 -21.37 -20.06
C LYS A 289 -39.23 -22.14 -19.00
N GLU A 290 -38.55 -22.57 -17.94
CA GLU A 290 -39.20 -23.25 -16.83
C GLU A 290 -40.20 -22.35 -16.11
N ALA A 291 -39.83 -21.10 -15.81
CA ALA A 291 -40.72 -20.14 -15.17
C ALA A 291 -41.97 -19.86 -16.00
N ILE A 292 -41.85 -19.78 -17.33
CA ILE A 292 -43.01 -19.64 -18.23
C ILE A 292 -43.93 -20.86 -18.17
N VAL A 293 -43.39 -22.08 -18.26
CA VAL A 293 -44.19 -23.31 -18.17
C VAL A 293 -44.96 -23.39 -16.85
N GLN A 294 -44.31 -23.07 -15.72
CA GLN A 294 -44.98 -23.05 -14.42
C GLN A 294 -46.02 -21.92 -14.31
N ALA A 295 -45.73 -20.74 -14.87
CA ALA A 295 -46.64 -19.61 -14.88
C ALA A 295 -47.90 -19.90 -15.69
N ASP A 296 -47.76 -20.44 -16.90
CA ASP A 296 -48.86 -20.80 -17.79
C ASP A 296 -49.74 -21.89 -17.15
N LYS A 297 -49.13 -22.94 -16.59
CA LYS A 297 -49.86 -23.99 -15.85
C LYS A 297 -50.64 -23.44 -14.66
N ALA A 298 -50.03 -22.55 -13.87
CA ALA A 298 -50.71 -21.92 -12.74
C ALA A 298 -51.86 -21.01 -13.20
N PHE A 299 -51.68 -20.31 -14.32
CA PHE A 299 -52.71 -19.46 -14.90
C PHE A 299 -53.92 -20.28 -15.37
N ASP A 300 -53.69 -21.39 -16.08
CA ASP A 300 -54.74 -22.27 -16.58
C ASP A 300 -55.55 -22.91 -15.43
N ASN A 301 -54.87 -23.19 -14.32
CA ASN A 301 -55.49 -23.64 -13.07
C ASN A 301 -56.17 -22.50 -12.27
N LYS A 302 -56.23 -21.28 -12.81
CA LYS A 302 -56.80 -20.07 -12.18
C LYS A 302 -56.12 -19.67 -10.86
N GLN A 303 -54.86 -20.08 -10.66
CA GLN A 303 -54.02 -19.71 -9.52
C GLN A 303 -53.27 -18.40 -9.84
N PHE A 304 -54.02 -17.31 -9.99
CA PHE A 304 -53.53 -16.06 -10.56
C PHE A 304 -52.36 -15.41 -9.80
N ASP A 305 -52.37 -15.44 -8.47
CA ASP A 305 -51.26 -14.89 -7.67
C ASP A 305 -49.96 -15.69 -7.86
N LEU A 306 -50.07 -17.02 -7.93
CA LEU A 306 -48.93 -17.91 -8.18
C LEU A 306 -48.40 -17.75 -9.61
N ALA A 307 -49.30 -17.67 -10.59
CA ALA A 307 -48.95 -17.41 -11.98
C ALA A 307 -48.21 -16.07 -12.13
N LYS A 308 -48.72 -15.02 -11.48
CA LYS A 308 -48.07 -13.69 -11.44
C LYS A 308 -46.66 -13.77 -10.86
N SER A 309 -46.46 -14.51 -9.77
CA SER A 309 -45.12 -14.71 -9.19
C SER A 309 -44.13 -15.37 -10.17
N TYR A 310 -44.57 -16.37 -10.93
CA TYR A 310 -43.71 -17.03 -11.92
C TYR A 310 -43.45 -16.16 -13.15
N TYR A 311 -44.43 -15.41 -13.65
CA TYR A 311 -44.17 -14.44 -14.72
C TYR A 311 -43.26 -13.29 -14.27
N GLU A 312 -43.35 -12.86 -13.02
CA GLU A 312 -42.43 -11.87 -12.44
C GLU A 312 -41.00 -12.42 -12.38
N LYS A 313 -40.82 -13.70 -11.98
CA LYS A 313 -39.53 -14.39 -12.08
C LYS A 313 -39.01 -14.40 -13.53
N ALA A 314 -39.84 -14.80 -14.50
CA ALA A 314 -39.46 -14.83 -15.91
C ALA A 314 -39.09 -13.44 -16.45
N LYS A 315 -39.85 -12.39 -16.08
CA LYS A 315 -39.56 -11.00 -16.43
C LYS A 315 -38.19 -10.55 -15.88
N ASN A 316 -37.85 -10.93 -14.65
CA ASN A 316 -36.57 -10.56 -14.05
C ASN A 316 -35.38 -11.28 -14.71
N LEU A 317 -35.57 -12.53 -15.14
CA LEU A 317 -34.56 -13.31 -15.87
C LEU A 317 -34.33 -12.76 -17.29
N LYS A 318 -35.40 -12.34 -17.98
CA LYS A 318 -35.34 -11.71 -19.30
C LYS A 318 -36.21 -10.46 -19.40
N PRO A 319 -35.69 -9.29 -18.98
CA PRO A 319 -36.47 -8.05 -18.93
C PRO A 319 -36.96 -7.54 -20.29
N ASN A 320 -36.33 -7.98 -21.39
CA ASN A 320 -36.69 -7.54 -22.75
C ASN A 320 -37.88 -8.34 -23.33
N GLU A 321 -38.25 -9.46 -22.73
CA GLU A 321 -39.37 -10.28 -23.20
C GLU A 321 -40.72 -9.61 -22.93
N THR A 322 -41.60 -9.62 -23.93
CA THR A 322 -42.93 -8.98 -23.84
C THR A 322 -43.98 -9.93 -23.27
N TYR A 323 -43.82 -11.24 -23.48
CA TYR A 323 -44.80 -12.25 -23.07
C TYR A 323 -45.10 -12.24 -21.56
N PRO A 324 -44.12 -12.28 -20.63
CA PRO A 324 -44.41 -12.24 -19.20
C PRO A 324 -45.11 -10.94 -18.78
N LYS A 325 -44.69 -9.80 -19.36
CA LYS A 325 -45.26 -8.48 -19.06
C LYS A 325 -46.74 -8.42 -19.44
N ASN A 326 -47.09 -8.93 -20.61
CA ASN A 326 -48.46 -8.97 -21.10
C ASN A 326 -49.33 -9.87 -20.21
N ARG A 327 -48.83 -11.06 -19.82
CA ARG A 327 -49.57 -11.99 -18.94
C ARG A 327 -49.79 -11.40 -17.55
N ILE A 328 -48.80 -10.73 -16.96
CA ILE A 328 -48.95 -10.01 -15.68
C ILE A 328 -50.03 -8.93 -15.78
N ALA A 329 -50.05 -8.15 -16.87
CA ALA A 329 -51.07 -7.13 -17.08
C ALA A 329 -52.49 -7.73 -17.21
N SER A 330 -52.63 -8.85 -17.91
CA SER A 330 -53.90 -9.59 -18.01
C SER A 330 -54.36 -10.12 -16.65
N ILE A 331 -53.45 -10.71 -15.86
CA ILE A 331 -53.76 -11.17 -14.50
C ILE A 331 -54.23 -10.00 -13.63
N ASN A 332 -53.53 -8.86 -13.65
CA ASN A 332 -53.91 -7.70 -12.85
C ASN A 332 -55.35 -7.23 -13.19
N LYS A 333 -55.72 -7.18 -14.47
CA LYS A 333 -57.09 -6.86 -14.89
C LYS A 333 -58.11 -7.88 -14.37
N MET A 334 -57.80 -9.18 -14.43
CA MET A 334 -58.69 -10.22 -13.91
C MET A 334 -58.89 -10.15 -12.40
N LEU A 335 -57.83 -9.78 -11.67
CA LEU A 335 -57.87 -9.58 -10.22
C LEU A 335 -58.62 -8.29 -9.85
N GLU A 336 -58.48 -7.21 -10.62
CA GLU A 336 -59.23 -5.96 -10.46
C GLU A 336 -60.75 -6.15 -10.68
N VAL A 337 -61.15 -6.98 -11.66
CA VAL A 337 -62.57 -7.26 -11.97
C VAL A 337 -63.27 -8.13 -10.90
N ASN A 338 -62.52 -8.84 -10.04
CA ASN A 338 -63.09 -9.73 -9.01
C ASN A 338 -63.15 -9.11 -7.61
N ILE A 339 -62.96 -7.79 -7.49
CA ILE A 339 -63.28 -7.03 -6.27
C ILE A 339 -64.69 -6.45 -6.49
N PRO A 340 -65.76 -7.00 -5.86
CA PRO A 340 -67.04 -6.31 -5.87
C PRO A 340 -66.81 -4.90 -5.31
N ASN A 341 -67.22 -3.91 -6.08
CA ASN A 341 -67.20 -2.49 -5.75
C ASN A 341 -67.53 -2.31 -4.26
N PRO A 342 -66.60 -1.85 -3.40
CA PRO A 342 -66.94 -1.59 -2.03
C PRO A 342 -67.89 -0.40 -2.04
N GLN A 343 -69.19 -0.69 -1.92
CA GLN A 343 -70.15 0.27 -1.43
C GLN A 343 -69.54 0.86 -0.16
N VAL A 344 -69.32 2.16 -0.18
CA VAL A 344 -68.86 2.95 0.95
C VAL A 344 -69.90 2.78 2.06
N SER A 345 -69.72 1.76 2.90
CA SER A 345 -70.41 1.69 4.18
C SER A 345 -69.66 2.62 5.11
N SER A 346 -70.33 3.68 5.54
CA SER A 346 -69.92 4.67 6.52
C SER A 346 -69.75 4.11 7.95
N ASN A 347 -69.19 2.91 8.07
CA ASN A 347 -68.73 2.30 9.31
C ASN A 347 -67.36 1.71 9.00
N GLY A 348 -66.31 2.28 9.60
CA GLY A 348 -64.92 1.88 9.36
C GLY A 348 -64.73 0.37 9.46
N ASN A 349 -63.84 -0.18 8.63
CA ASN A 349 -63.46 -1.60 8.72
C ASN A 349 -63.13 -1.94 10.19
N PRO A 350 -63.84 -2.88 10.84
CA PRO A 350 -63.63 -3.20 12.25
C PRO A 350 -62.18 -3.59 12.57
N PHE A 351 -61.49 -4.15 11.59
CA PHE A 351 -60.08 -4.49 11.68
C PHE A 351 -59.17 -3.26 11.61
N TYR A 352 -59.51 -2.27 10.78
CA TYR A 352 -58.78 -0.99 10.74
C TYR A 352 -59.00 -0.20 12.03
N GLU A 353 -60.24 -0.06 12.47
CA GLU A 353 -60.58 0.66 13.71
C GLU A 353 -59.94 0.03 14.96
N LYS A 354 -59.84 -1.30 14.99
CA LYS A 354 -59.17 -2.03 16.08
C LYS A 354 -57.65 -1.83 16.11
N ASN A 355 -57.01 -1.68 14.94
CA ASN A 355 -55.56 -1.80 14.80
C ASN A 355 -54.86 -0.49 14.44
N LYS A 356 -55.58 0.55 14.01
CA LYS A 356 -55.02 1.86 13.63
C LYS A 356 -54.19 2.50 14.73
N ASN A 357 -54.55 2.25 15.99
CA ASN A 357 -53.86 2.83 17.15
C ASN A 357 -52.49 2.19 17.41
N ALA A 358 -52.16 1.05 16.79
CA ALA A 358 -50.85 0.38 16.90
C ALA A 358 -49.85 0.85 15.84
N VAL A 359 -50.27 1.71 14.91
CA VAL A 359 -49.43 2.30 13.85
C VAL A 359 -48.79 3.58 14.37
N PHE A 360 -47.53 3.81 14.02
CA PHE A 360 -46.82 5.03 14.42
C PHE A 360 -46.08 5.69 13.25
N LYS A 361 -45.82 6.98 13.41
CA LYS A 361 -44.82 7.72 12.63
C LYS A 361 -43.48 7.67 13.36
N ILE A 362 -42.39 7.52 12.61
CA ILE A 362 -41.03 7.61 13.15
C ILE A 362 -40.25 8.71 12.43
N GLU A 363 -39.47 9.47 13.19
CA GLU A 363 -38.64 10.55 12.69
C GLU A 363 -37.25 10.43 13.31
N LEU A 364 -36.24 10.25 12.46
CA LEU A 364 -34.86 10.01 12.85
C LEU A 364 -33.95 11.11 12.30
N PRO A 365 -33.21 11.85 13.13
CA PRO A 365 -32.21 12.79 12.63
C PRO A 365 -31.12 12.09 11.82
N LEU A 366 -30.80 12.62 10.65
CA LEU A 366 -29.68 12.12 9.85
C LEU A 366 -28.34 12.50 10.50
N ASN A 367 -27.33 11.63 10.39
CA ASN A 367 -25.99 11.94 10.86
C ASN A 367 -25.43 13.14 10.08
N ASN A 368 -24.94 14.16 10.79
CA ASN A 368 -24.30 15.35 10.22
C ASN A 368 -25.20 16.19 9.27
N SER A 369 -26.53 16.21 9.48
CA SER A 369 -27.48 17.03 8.72
C SER A 369 -28.62 17.56 9.60
N TYR A 370 -29.23 18.68 9.22
CA TYR A 370 -30.46 19.20 9.83
C TYR A 370 -31.73 18.49 9.33
N SER A 371 -31.59 17.52 8.43
CA SER A 371 -32.71 16.75 7.86
C SER A 371 -33.04 15.52 8.72
N THR A 372 -34.31 15.10 8.68
CA THR A 372 -34.80 13.88 9.33
C THR A 372 -35.21 12.84 8.29
N SER A 373 -34.85 11.58 8.53
CA SER A 373 -35.46 10.43 7.86
C SER A 373 -36.82 10.16 8.51
N GLN A 374 -37.85 9.94 7.70
CA GLN A 374 -39.22 9.73 8.19
C GLN A 374 -39.78 8.41 7.66
N GLY A 375 -40.52 7.70 8.51
CA GLY A 375 -41.13 6.44 8.14
C GLY A 375 -42.35 6.12 8.99
N THR A 376 -42.80 4.89 8.87
CA THR A 376 -43.90 4.32 9.67
C THR A 376 -43.52 2.95 10.21
N GLY A 377 -44.25 2.51 11.22
CA GLY A 377 -44.10 1.17 11.77
C GLY A 377 -45.26 0.75 12.64
N PHE A 378 -45.13 -0.41 13.26
CA PHE A 378 -46.17 -1.02 14.09
C PHE A 378 -45.62 -1.46 15.44
N LEU A 379 -46.42 -1.26 16.48
CA LEU A 379 -46.19 -1.89 17.77
C LEU A 379 -46.62 -3.35 17.71
N ILE A 380 -45.76 -4.25 18.17
CA ILE A 380 -45.99 -5.70 18.20
C ILE A 380 -46.06 -6.26 19.63
N SER A 381 -45.89 -5.40 20.63
CA SER A 381 -46.06 -5.74 22.05
C SER A 381 -46.51 -4.52 22.85
N SER A 382 -47.28 -4.75 23.91
CA SER A 382 -47.75 -3.70 24.83
C SER A 382 -46.64 -3.00 25.60
N ASN A 383 -45.46 -3.62 25.72
CA ASN A 383 -44.27 -3.06 26.37
C ASN A 383 -43.35 -2.24 25.44
N GLY A 384 -43.86 -1.82 24.28
CA GLY A 384 -43.15 -0.91 23.39
C GLY A 384 -42.16 -1.59 22.43
N ILE A 385 -42.32 -2.87 22.11
CA ILE A 385 -41.58 -3.48 20.99
C ILE A 385 -42.26 -3.08 19.69
N ALA A 386 -41.47 -2.57 18.75
CA ALA A 386 -41.90 -2.00 17.49
C ALA A 386 -41.11 -2.57 16.31
N ILE A 387 -41.72 -2.55 15.13
CA ILE A 387 -41.07 -2.89 13.85
C ILE A 387 -41.25 -1.77 12.84
N SER A 388 -40.20 -1.47 12.08
CA SER A 388 -40.19 -0.51 10.96
C SER A 388 -39.16 -0.98 9.92
N ASN A 389 -38.81 -0.13 8.95
CA ASN A 389 -37.86 -0.49 7.90
C ASN A 389 -36.42 -0.12 8.14
N PHE A 390 -35.60 -1.02 7.60
CA PHE A 390 -34.15 -0.93 7.42
C PHE A 390 -33.70 0.48 7.06
N HIS A 391 -34.09 0.84 5.85
CA HIS A 391 -33.66 2.05 5.16
C HIS A 391 -34.04 3.34 5.89
N VAL A 392 -35.07 3.33 6.75
CA VAL A 392 -35.44 4.51 7.55
C VAL A 392 -34.35 4.82 8.58
N PHE A 393 -33.69 3.79 9.11
CA PHE A 393 -32.64 3.88 10.13
C PHE A 393 -31.23 4.02 9.55
N GLU A 394 -31.06 3.84 8.24
CA GLU A 394 -29.76 3.99 7.58
C GLU A 394 -29.23 5.42 7.72
N ASN A 395 -27.95 5.55 8.09
CA ASN A 395 -27.26 6.83 8.28
C ASN A 395 -27.94 7.81 9.27
N CYS A 396 -28.77 7.30 10.18
CA CYS A 396 -29.48 8.10 11.18
C CYS A 396 -28.87 7.97 12.59
N ASN A 397 -29.02 9.02 13.39
CA ASN A 397 -28.82 8.99 14.83
C ASN A 397 -30.11 8.55 15.52
N TRP A 398 -30.40 7.25 15.45
CA TRP A 398 -31.65 6.67 15.99
C TRP A 398 -31.83 6.89 17.50
N ARG A 399 -30.75 7.12 18.27
CA ARG A 399 -30.84 7.43 19.70
C ARG A 399 -31.52 8.76 19.98
N ASN A 400 -31.47 9.69 19.01
CA ASN A 400 -32.15 10.98 19.06
C ASN A 400 -33.44 10.96 18.23
N GLY A 401 -33.88 9.78 17.79
CA GLY A 401 -35.10 9.58 17.05
C GLY A 401 -36.35 9.58 17.92
N THR A 402 -37.46 9.97 17.33
CA THR A 402 -38.76 10.02 17.98
C THR A 402 -39.79 9.15 17.25
N VAL A 403 -40.69 8.57 18.03
CA VAL A 403 -41.83 7.78 17.55
C VAL A 403 -43.12 8.44 18.04
N SER A 404 -44.00 8.81 17.13
CA SER A 404 -45.28 9.45 17.44
C SER A 404 -46.43 8.46 17.29
N ILE A 405 -47.13 8.20 18.40
CA ILE A 405 -48.28 7.30 18.48
C ILE A 405 -49.45 8.10 19.05
N ASN A 406 -50.55 8.22 18.30
CA ASN A 406 -51.77 8.92 18.72
C ASN A 406 -51.52 10.35 19.30
N GLY A 407 -50.52 11.06 18.76
CA GLY A 407 -50.15 12.41 19.22
C GLY A 407 -49.18 12.46 20.40
N GLU A 408 -48.90 11.33 21.07
CA GLU A 408 -47.82 11.24 22.06
C GLU A 408 -46.49 10.86 21.38
N THR A 409 -45.37 11.39 21.89
CA THR A 409 -44.03 11.14 21.34
C THR A 409 -43.18 10.35 22.32
N PHE A 410 -42.50 9.32 21.81
CA PHE A 410 -41.68 8.37 22.56
C PHE A 410 -40.26 8.34 22.00
N SER A 411 -39.28 8.16 22.88
CA SER A 411 -37.88 7.97 22.49
C SER A 411 -37.57 6.48 22.24
N ILE A 412 -36.59 6.22 21.38
CA ILE A 412 -36.10 4.87 21.09
C ILE A 412 -35.10 4.45 22.17
N ALA A 413 -35.33 3.32 22.82
CA ALA A 413 -34.50 2.80 23.90
C ALA A 413 -33.34 1.93 23.38
N GLU A 414 -33.65 0.97 22.50
CA GLU A 414 -32.67 0.01 21.97
C GLU A 414 -33.13 -0.58 20.63
N LEU A 415 -32.16 -1.02 19.81
CA LEU A 415 -32.42 -1.87 18.65
C LEU A 415 -32.28 -3.33 19.07
N LEU A 416 -33.28 -4.14 18.76
CA LEU A 416 -33.35 -5.55 19.14
C LEU A 416 -32.86 -6.48 18.03
N ALA A 417 -33.20 -6.18 16.78
CA ALA A 417 -32.75 -6.93 15.60
C ALA A 417 -32.92 -6.07 14.34
N TYR A 418 -32.11 -6.29 13.31
CA TYR A 418 -32.32 -5.68 12.00
C TYR A 418 -31.65 -6.51 10.90
N ASN A 419 -32.14 -6.35 9.67
CA ASN A 419 -31.55 -6.95 8.48
C ASN A 419 -31.72 -5.99 7.30
N GLY A 420 -30.61 -5.55 6.70
CA GLY A 420 -30.65 -4.65 5.54
C GLY A 420 -31.12 -5.31 4.25
N ALA A 421 -30.88 -6.61 4.06
CA ALA A 421 -31.31 -7.34 2.87
C ALA A 421 -32.82 -7.63 2.87
N GLU A 422 -33.40 -7.83 4.06
CA GLU A 422 -34.84 -8.03 4.27
C GLU A 422 -35.58 -6.74 4.66
N ASP A 423 -34.84 -5.62 4.72
CA ASP A 423 -35.29 -4.25 5.01
C ASP A 423 -36.16 -4.10 6.27
N TYR A 424 -35.82 -4.77 7.38
CA TYR A 424 -36.56 -4.64 8.64
C TYR A 424 -35.66 -4.23 9.82
N VAL A 425 -36.27 -3.54 10.79
CA VAL A 425 -35.69 -3.27 12.11
C VAL A 425 -36.73 -3.44 13.20
N ILE A 426 -36.35 -4.17 14.25
CA ILE A 426 -37.11 -4.36 15.47
C ILE A 426 -36.40 -3.57 16.57
N PHE A 427 -37.14 -2.75 17.28
CA PHE A 427 -36.60 -1.86 18.31
C PHE A 427 -37.58 -1.68 19.45
N ARG A 428 -37.10 -1.17 20.58
CA ARG A 428 -37.91 -0.87 21.76
C ARG A 428 -38.04 0.63 21.93
N ILE A 429 -39.25 1.11 22.22
CA ILE A 429 -39.50 2.48 22.66
C ILE A 429 -39.59 2.56 24.18
N GLN A 430 -39.16 3.70 24.73
CA GLN A 430 -39.22 3.95 26.17
C GLN A 430 -40.66 4.32 26.57
N THR A 431 -41.32 3.44 27.32
CA THR A 431 -42.67 3.67 27.84
C THR A 431 -42.84 3.07 29.24
N SER A 432 -43.57 3.77 30.11
CA SER A 432 -44.06 3.26 31.40
C SER A 432 -45.53 2.81 31.34
N LYS A 433 -46.20 3.03 30.21
CA LYS A 433 -47.61 2.71 29.96
C LYS A 433 -47.73 1.54 29.00
N SER A 434 -48.83 0.77 29.13
CA SER A 434 -49.21 -0.24 28.15
C SER A 434 -49.67 0.41 26.85
N LEU A 435 -49.05 0.06 25.73
CA LEU A 435 -49.35 0.62 24.41
C LEU A 435 -50.24 -0.32 23.57
N PRO A 436 -51.06 0.22 22.65
CA PRO A 436 -51.79 -0.58 21.67
C PRO A 436 -50.81 -1.29 20.73
N TYR A 437 -51.04 -2.58 20.45
CA TYR A 437 -50.13 -3.40 19.64
C TYR A 437 -50.89 -4.38 18.76
N LEU A 438 -50.23 -4.79 17.67
CA LEU A 438 -50.68 -5.87 16.79
C LEU A 438 -50.25 -7.21 17.38
N SER A 439 -51.20 -8.14 17.46
CA SER A 439 -50.88 -9.52 17.82
C SER A 439 -50.16 -10.21 16.67
N ILE A 440 -48.97 -10.75 16.94
CA ILE A 440 -48.20 -11.52 15.95
C ILE A 440 -48.91 -12.85 15.70
N ALA A 441 -49.10 -13.20 14.42
CA ALA A 441 -49.68 -14.46 14.03
C ALA A 441 -48.75 -15.63 14.46
N LYS A 442 -49.31 -16.64 15.14
CA LYS A 442 -48.57 -17.84 15.58
C LYS A 442 -48.43 -18.91 14.50
N THR A 443 -49.08 -18.70 13.37
CA THR A 443 -49.10 -19.63 12.24
C THR A 443 -48.96 -18.84 10.97
N LEU A 444 -48.15 -19.34 10.03
CA LEU A 444 -48.09 -18.81 8.67
C LEU A 444 -49.51 -18.71 8.09
N PRO A 445 -49.86 -17.59 7.43
CA PRO A 445 -51.18 -17.45 6.83
C PRO A 445 -51.40 -18.59 5.83
N LYS A 446 -52.43 -19.42 6.09
CA LYS A 446 -52.87 -20.44 5.14
C LYS A 446 -53.48 -19.72 3.95
N VAL A 447 -52.77 -19.69 2.83
CA VAL A 447 -53.28 -19.14 1.57
C VAL A 447 -54.36 -20.08 1.05
N ASN A 448 -55.61 -19.90 1.49
CA ASN A 448 -56.79 -20.43 0.82
C ASN A 448 -58.09 -19.77 1.28
N ARG A 449 -58.84 -19.30 0.25
CA ARG A 449 -60.25 -18.87 0.22
C ARG A 449 -60.67 -17.71 1.13
N LYS A 450 -61.03 -16.60 0.46
CA LYS A 450 -61.95 -15.55 0.93
C LYS A 450 -61.75 -15.11 2.39
N GLY A 451 -60.80 -14.22 2.62
CA GLY A 451 -60.71 -13.52 3.90
C GLY A 451 -59.33 -12.91 4.17
N PHE A 452 -59.13 -11.70 3.66
CA PHE A 452 -58.22 -10.67 4.20
C PHE A 452 -56.83 -11.09 4.72
N CYS A 453 -55.82 -10.92 3.87
CA CYS A 453 -54.56 -10.28 4.28
C CYS A 453 -54.42 -8.99 3.47
N ASN A 454 -55.12 -7.93 3.91
CA ASN A 454 -54.84 -6.58 3.43
C ASN A 454 -53.58 -6.08 4.14
N TRP A 455 -52.44 -6.16 3.47
CA TRP A 455 -51.48 -5.07 3.49
C TRP A 455 -51.66 -4.32 2.18
N ILE A 456 -52.35 -3.19 2.28
CA ILE A 456 -52.92 -2.40 1.18
C ILE A 456 -51.84 -2.08 0.13
N SER A 457 -52.13 -2.41 -1.12
CA SER A 457 -51.44 -1.86 -2.30
C SER A 457 -52.45 -1.13 -3.19
N ARG A 458 -52.15 0.16 -3.42
CA ARG A 458 -52.51 1.08 -4.53
C ARG A 458 -53.95 1.54 -4.75
N GLY A 459 -54.15 2.86 -4.65
CA GLY A 459 -55.01 3.63 -5.57
C GLY A 459 -55.70 4.88 -4.99
N ALA A 460 -55.24 6.06 -5.43
CA ALA A 460 -55.90 7.37 -5.43
C ALA A 460 -55.96 8.23 -4.14
N ASN A 461 -55.35 9.42 -4.26
CA ASN A 461 -55.69 10.69 -3.62
C ASN A 461 -55.83 10.72 -2.10
N THR A 462 -54.70 10.71 -1.40
CA THR A 462 -54.36 11.60 -0.29
C THR A 462 -52.92 11.29 0.12
N GLU A 463 -52.17 12.31 0.52
CA GLU A 463 -50.82 12.15 1.09
C GLU A 463 -50.87 11.08 2.19
N LEU A 464 -50.10 9.99 2.09
CA LEU A 464 -49.61 9.09 3.18
C LEU A 464 -49.25 7.67 2.65
N PHE A 465 -47.94 7.36 2.71
CA PHE A 465 -47.23 6.07 2.77
C PHE A 465 -47.49 4.92 1.75
N ARG A 466 -46.44 4.52 1.01
CA ARG A 466 -46.36 3.38 0.08
C ARG A 466 -45.48 2.27 0.65
N TRP A 467 -45.94 1.02 0.67
CA TRP A 467 -45.13 -0.11 1.10
C TRP A 467 -45.39 -1.38 0.28
N ASN A 468 -44.31 -2.03 -0.16
CA ASN A 468 -44.25 -3.31 -0.88
C ASN A 468 -43.26 -4.20 -0.12
N HIS A 469 -43.63 -5.47 0.12
CA HIS A 469 -42.83 -6.53 0.77
C HIS A 469 -42.80 -6.54 2.30
N PHE A 470 -43.79 -7.19 2.90
CA PHE A 470 -43.57 -8.02 4.08
C PHE A 470 -44.15 -9.41 3.80
N ARG A 471 -43.30 -10.44 3.83
CA ARG A 471 -43.73 -11.84 3.98
C ARG A 471 -43.51 -12.19 5.45
N PHE A 472 -44.57 -12.47 6.18
CA PHE A 472 -44.52 -13.14 7.48
C PHE A 472 -45.17 -14.50 7.37
#